data_AF-A0A699U3D6-F1
#
_entry.id   AF-A0A699U3D6-F1
#
_cell.length_a   1.000
_cell.length_b   1.000
_cell.length_c   1.000
_cell.angle_alpha   90.00
_cell.angle_beta   90.00
_cell.angle_gamma   90.00
#
_symmetry.space_group_name_H-M   'P 1'
#
loop_
_entity.id
_entity.type
_entity.pdbx_description
1 polymer ?
#
loop_
_entity_poly.entity_id
_entity_poly.type
_entity_poly.pdbx_seq_one_letter_code
_entity_poly.pdbx_strand_id
1 'polypeptide(L)'
;YINTRPNGKALRKCILSGPYKPKTILVQAVEATDDSPAIPEHTTVETPMNMSPKNNETKKEAIHLILTRIGDEIYSTVDACQTGQKMWEAIKRLQ
;
A
#
# COMPACT_ATOMS: atom_id res chain seq x y z
N TYR A 1 12.59 16.94 6.25
CA TYR A 1 12.40 16.52 4.85
C TYR A 1 11.17 15.60 4.65
N ILE A 2 10.92 14.59 5.51
CA ILE A 2 9.76 13.66 5.36
C ILE A 2 8.38 14.32 5.58
N ASN A 3 8.29 15.35 6.45
CA ASN A 3 7.03 16.02 6.79
C ASN A 3 6.58 17.12 5.80
N THR A 4 7.40 17.47 4.81
CA THR A 4 7.13 18.60 3.90
C THR A 4 6.60 18.18 2.54
N ARG A 5 6.52 16.87 2.23
CA ARG A 5 5.96 16.38 0.95
C ARG A 5 4.43 16.28 1.01
N PRO A 6 3.72 16.63 -0.09
CA PRO A 6 2.26 16.75 -0.12
C PRO A 6 1.51 15.51 0.40
N ASN A 7 2.07 14.32 0.19
CA ASN A 7 1.41 13.05 0.51
C ASN A 7 1.74 12.53 1.92
N GLY A 8 2.55 13.24 2.71
CA GLY A 8 3.02 12.79 4.02
C GLY A 8 1.87 12.56 5.03
N LYS A 9 0.86 13.44 5.05
CA LYS A 9 -0.31 13.32 5.93
C LYS A 9 -1.19 12.12 5.53
N ALA A 10 -1.43 11.93 4.23
CA ALA A 10 -2.22 10.82 3.71
C ALA A 10 -1.55 9.47 3.99
N LEU A 11 -0.23 9.39 3.79
CA LEU A 11 0.55 8.20 4.08
C LEU A 11 0.58 7.87 5.57
N ARG A 12 0.82 8.87 6.44
CA ARG A 12 0.78 8.67 7.90
C ARG A 12 -0.60 8.18 8.36
N LYS A 13 -1.66 8.72 7.77
CA LYS A 13 -3.03 8.24 8.01
C LYS A 13 -3.18 6.77 7.56
N CYS A 14 -2.72 6.41 6.36
CA CYS A 14 -2.78 5.05 5.82
C CYS A 14 -2.00 4.03 6.67
N ILE A 15 -0.80 4.38 7.13
CA ILE A 15 0.02 3.55 8.03
C ILE A 15 -0.68 3.36 9.39
N LEU A 16 -1.17 4.44 9.99
CA LEU A 16 -1.82 4.40 11.32
C LEU A 16 -3.19 3.72 11.30
N SER A 17 -3.93 3.85 10.21
CA SER A 17 -5.21 3.15 10.06
C SER A 17 -5.03 1.68 9.72
N GLY A 18 -3.83 1.29 9.28
CA GLY A 18 -3.56 -0.03 8.71
C GLY A 18 -4.33 -0.20 7.39
N PRO A 19 -3.87 -1.10 6.51
CA PRO A 19 -4.54 -1.32 5.22
C PRO A 19 -5.96 -1.90 5.37
N TYR A 20 -6.37 -2.30 6.58
CA TYR A 20 -7.63 -2.99 6.80
C TYR A 20 -7.97 -3.13 8.30
N LYS A 21 -9.23 -2.85 8.67
CA LYS A 21 -9.80 -3.33 9.93
C LYS A 21 -10.62 -4.58 9.63
N PRO A 22 -10.30 -5.74 10.22
CA PRO A 22 -11.10 -6.95 10.09
C PRO A 22 -12.57 -6.66 10.36
N LYS A 23 -13.40 -6.85 9.33
CA LYS A 23 -14.85 -6.76 9.44
C LYS A 23 -15.42 -8.17 9.41
N THR A 24 -16.35 -8.43 10.30
CA THR A 24 -17.12 -9.67 10.31
C THR A 24 -18.29 -9.48 9.35
N ILE A 25 -18.38 -10.33 8.33
CA ILE A 25 -19.47 -10.34 7.35
C ILE A 25 -20.44 -11.46 7.70
N LEU A 26 -21.73 -11.14 7.68
CA LEU A 26 -22.80 -12.12 7.73
C LEU A 26 -23.06 -12.61 6.31
N VAL A 27 -22.90 -13.91 6.08
CA VAL A 27 -23.28 -14.57 4.83
C VAL A 27 -24.72 -15.06 5.01
N GLN A 28 -25.63 -14.58 4.15
CA GLN A 28 -27.03 -14.99 4.15
C GLN A 28 -27.20 -16.43 3.65
N ALA A 29 -28.27 -17.09 4.09
CA ALA A 29 -28.61 -18.42 3.63
C ALA A 29 -28.95 -18.40 2.14
N VAL A 30 -28.48 -19.43 1.44
CA VAL A 30 -28.82 -19.69 0.04
C VAL A 30 -29.57 -21.02 -0.01
N GLU A 31 -30.76 -21.00 -0.60
CA GLU A 31 -31.57 -22.22 -0.74
C GLU A 31 -30.89 -23.23 -1.68
N ALA A 32 -31.20 -24.51 -1.45
CA ALA A 32 -30.73 -25.56 -2.33
C ALA A 32 -31.30 -25.37 -3.74
N THR A 33 -30.49 -25.69 -4.74
CA THR A 33 -30.94 -25.87 -6.14
C THR A 33 -30.80 -27.35 -6.49
N ASP A 34 -31.44 -27.81 -7.57
CA ASP A 34 -31.36 -29.22 -7.99
C ASP A 34 -29.90 -29.72 -8.13
N ASP A 35 -28.97 -28.82 -8.43
CA ASP A 35 -27.56 -29.12 -8.63
C ASP A 35 -26.65 -28.79 -7.42
N SER A 36 -27.16 -28.21 -6.32
CA SER A 36 -26.30 -27.80 -5.19
C SER A 36 -27.02 -27.70 -3.83
N PRO A 37 -26.36 -28.13 -2.74
CA PRO A 37 -26.92 -28.11 -1.39
C PRO A 37 -27.07 -26.70 -0.82
N ALA A 38 -28.05 -26.53 0.07
CA ALA A 38 -28.32 -25.25 0.75
C ALA A 38 -27.13 -24.83 1.63
N ILE A 39 -26.83 -23.52 1.61
CA ILE A 39 -25.80 -22.92 2.45
C ILE A 39 -26.50 -22.19 3.60
N PRO A 40 -26.27 -22.56 4.87
CA PRO A 40 -26.85 -21.88 6.02
C PRO A 40 -26.16 -20.55 6.32
N GLU A 41 -26.87 -19.67 7.03
CA GLU A 41 -26.32 -18.40 7.52
C GLU A 41 -25.10 -18.66 8.41
N HIS A 42 -24.02 -17.94 8.14
CA HIS A 42 -22.82 -18.02 8.95
C HIS A 42 -22.05 -16.71 8.91
N THR A 43 -21.25 -16.49 9.94
CA THR A 43 -20.39 -15.32 10.06
C THR A 43 -18.98 -15.70 9.65
N THR A 44 -18.39 -14.91 8.75
CA THR A 44 -16.99 -15.09 8.34
C THR A 44 -16.24 -13.79 8.56
N VAL A 45 -14.95 -13.90 8.87
CA VAL A 45 -14.06 -12.73 8.89
C VAL A 45 -13.71 -12.39 7.45
N GLU A 46 -13.85 -11.13 7.03
CA GLU A 46 -13.42 -10.71 5.69
C GLU A 46 -11.92 -11.00 5.55
N THR A 47 -11.61 -11.94 4.67
CA THR A 47 -10.27 -12.28 4.19
C THR A 47 -10.02 -11.50 2.89
N PRO A 48 -8.78 -11.17 2.49
CA PRO A 48 -8.50 -10.43 1.25
C PRO A 48 -9.20 -10.97 -0.01
N MET A 49 -9.43 -12.29 -0.07
CA MET A 49 -10.09 -12.96 -1.19
C MET A 49 -11.60 -12.70 -1.27
N ASN A 50 -12.23 -12.34 -0.15
CA ASN A 50 -13.68 -12.11 0.00
C ASN A 50 -14.01 -10.63 0.27
N MET A 51 -13.03 -9.73 0.11
CA MET A 51 -13.23 -8.29 0.33
C MET A 51 -14.04 -7.66 -0.80
N SER A 52 -14.87 -6.68 -0.44
CA SER A 52 -15.59 -5.88 -1.45
C SER A 52 -14.61 -5.15 -2.41
N PRO A 53 -14.99 -4.93 -3.68
CA PRO A 53 -14.12 -4.31 -4.69
C PRO A 53 -13.49 -2.98 -4.24
N LYS A 54 -14.26 -2.17 -3.50
CA LYS A 54 -13.84 -0.86 -2.98
C LYS A 54 -12.64 -0.93 -2.02
N ASN A 55 -12.55 -1.96 -1.18
CA ASN A 55 -11.43 -2.16 -0.26
C ASN A 55 -10.16 -2.67 -0.99
N ASN A 56 -10.35 -3.41 -2.09
CA ASN A 56 -9.25 -3.89 -2.92
C ASN A 56 -8.59 -2.76 -3.72
N GLU A 57 -9.37 -1.80 -4.23
CA GLU A 57 -8.85 -0.60 -4.88
C GLU A 57 -8.01 0.26 -3.93
N THR A 58 -8.51 0.53 -2.73
CA THR A 58 -7.78 1.33 -1.72
C THR A 58 -6.45 0.70 -1.31
N LYS A 59 -6.40 -0.64 -1.20
CA LYS A 59 -5.14 -1.37 -0.96
C LYS A 59 -4.16 -1.22 -2.12
N LYS A 60 -4.63 -1.35 -3.37
CA LYS A 60 -3.77 -1.19 -4.56
C LYS A 60 -3.18 0.22 -4.62
N GLU A 61 -3.99 1.25 -4.35
CA GLU A 61 -3.52 2.63 -4.28
C GLU A 61 -2.48 2.85 -3.18
N ALA A 62 -2.70 2.30 -1.98
CA ALA A 62 -1.75 2.40 -0.87
C ALA A 62 -0.40 1.73 -1.21
N ILE A 63 -0.43 0.53 -1.80
CA ILE A 63 0.77 -0.18 -2.24
C ILE A 63 1.48 0.61 -3.33
N HIS A 64 0.74 1.12 -4.32
CA HIS A 64 1.30 1.94 -5.39
C HIS A 64 1.99 3.19 -4.84
N LEU A 65 1.36 3.91 -3.90
CA LEU A 65 1.94 5.09 -3.27
C LEU A 65 3.23 4.77 -2.48
N ILE A 66 3.27 3.65 -1.75
CA ILE A 66 4.46 3.22 -1.01
C ILE A 66 5.60 2.91 -1.98
N LEU A 67 5.32 2.14 -3.04
CA LEU A 67 6.32 1.77 -4.04
C LEU A 67 6.89 2.99 -4.77
N THR A 68 6.04 3.90 -5.23
CA THR A 68 6.47 5.14 -5.89
C THR A 68 7.38 5.96 -4.98
N ARG A 69 7.05 6.09 -3.69
CA ARG A 69 7.88 6.83 -2.74
C ARG A 69 9.25 6.18 -2.51
N ILE A 70 9.29 4.85 -2.39
CA ILE A 70 10.56 4.11 -2.26
C ILE A 70 11.43 4.33 -3.51
N GLY A 71 10.81 4.28 -4.70
CA GLY A 71 11.49 4.60 -5.95
C GLY A 71 12.10 6.00 -5.97
N ASP A 72 11.33 7.02 -5.60
CA ASP A 72 11.79 8.41 -5.54
C ASP A 72 12.95 8.60 -4.55
N GLU A 73 12.89 7.95 -3.40
CA GLU A 73 13.91 8.04 -2.35
C GLU A 73 15.23 7.38 -2.77
N ILE A 74 15.15 6.21 -3.41
CA ILE A 74 16.31 5.53 -4.00
C ILE A 74 16.93 6.42 -5.09
N TYR A 75 16.12 6.94 -6.02
CA TYR A 75 16.62 7.79 -7.10
C TYR A 75 17.28 9.06 -6.57
N SER A 76 16.66 9.72 -5.59
CA SER A 76 17.22 10.92 -4.95
C SER A 76 18.53 10.63 -4.21
N THR A 77 18.66 9.45 -3.60
CA THR A 77 19.90 9.05 -2.91
C THR A 77 21.02 8.81 -3.91
N VAL A 78 20.74 8.11 -5.01
CA VAL A 78 21.70 7.85 -6.09
C VAL A 78 22.19 9.15 -6.72
N ASP A 79 21.28 10.08 -7.02
CA ASP A 79 21.61 11.40 -7.59
C ASP A 79 22.51 12.23 -6.65
N ALA A 80 22.19 12.24 -5.34
CA ALA A 80 23.01 12.92 -4.34
C ALA A 80 24.43 12.31 -4.26
N CYS A 81 24.54 10.98 -4.29
CA CYS A 81 25.83 10.29 -4.32
C CYS A 81 26.62 10.65 -5.59
N GLN A 82 25.98 10.68 -6.76
CA GLN A 82 26.62 11.04 -8.01
C GLN A 82 27.11 12.50 -8.00
N THR A 83 26.33 13.41 -7.42
CA THR A 83 26.72 14.80 -7.21
C THR A 83 27.93 14.91 -6.28
N GLY A 84 27.90 14.22 -5.14
CA GLY A 84 29.02 14.16 -4.21
C GLY A 84 30.30 13.62 -4.84
N GLN A 85 30.20 12.57 -5.67
CA GLN A 85 31.34 12.01 -6.40
C GLN A 85 31.93 13.04 -7.39
N LYS A 86 31.10 13.76 -8.15
CA LYS A 86 31.59 14.81 -9.07
C LYS A 86 32.34 15.91 -8.33
N MET A 87 31.81 16.35 -7.18
CA MET A 87 32.48 17.36 -6.35
C MET A 87 33.82 16.86 -5.82
N TRP A 88 33.89 15.61 -5.35
CA TRP A 88 35.14 14.98 -4.90
C TRP A 88 36.20 14.93 -6.01
N GLU A 89 35.84 14.49 -7.21
CA GLU A 89 36.76 14.46 -8.36
C GLU A 89 37.23 15.86 -8.76
N ALA A 90 36.35 16.88 -8.68
CA ALA A 90 36.74 18.26 -8.95
C ALA A 90 37.76 18.79 -7.93
N ILE A 91 37.57 18.49 -6.63
CA ILE A 91 38.52 18.86 -5.57
C ILE A 91 39.87 18.18 -5.81
N LYS A 92 39.86 16.89 -6.14
CA LYS A 92 41.09 16.13 -6.42
C LYS A 92 41.89 16.69 -7.60
N ARG A 93 41.22 17.28 -8.59
CA ARG A 93 41.88 17.94 -9.73
C ARG A 93 42.47 19.31 -9.40
N LEU A 94 42.06 19.91 -8.28
CA LEU A 94 42.57 21.21 -7.81
C LEU A 94 43.77 21.07 -6.87
N GLN A 95 44.09 19.85 -6.42
CA GLN A 95 45.27 19.51 -5.62
C GLN A 95 46.43 19.09 -6.52
#